data_AF-A0A2A4XE18-F1
#
_entry.id   AF-A0A2A4XE18-F1
#
_cell.length_a   1.000
_cell.length_b   1.000
_cell.length_c   1.000
_cell.angle_alpha   90.00
_cell.angle_beta   90.00
_cell.angle_gamma   90.00
#
_symmetry.space_group_name_H-M   'P 1'
#
loop_
_entity.id
_entity.type
_entity.pdbx_description
1 polymer ?
#
loop_
_entity_poly.entity_id
_entity_poly.type
_entity_poly.pdbx_seq_one_letter_code
_entity_poly.pdbx_strand_id
1 'polypeptide(L)'
;MRKILFFIAGLLWLPAVAWPGSAAISVYGVWSGTVTQVVIPGREYRRYDVAVTMAPNSYRIDYDSLDCGGDLRLLVKQGRFFRFRDELNYGLEACSNGGRTELHFLASGQASFQWFDVNGVLKAEGRLKRTRQLMAFVMPTVMASVMPIGQVTREDVTERDAKIS
;
A
#
# COMPACT_ATOMS: atom_id res chain seq x y z
N MET A 1 -47.01 -54.00 -14.48
CA MET A 1 -46.17 -54.40 -13.34
C MET A 1 -45.24 -53.23 -12.99
N ARG A 2 -45.21 -52.81 -11.71
CA ARG A 2 -44.24 -51.95 -10.97
C ARG A 2 -43.60 -50.77 -11.74
N LYS A 3 -44.03 -49.51 -11.60
CA LYS A 3 -43.80 -48.55 -10.48
C LYS A 3 -42.41 -48.67 -9.84
N ILE A 4 -41.59 -47.63 -9.96
CA ILE A 4 -40.91 -46.93 -8.86
C ILE A 4 -40.26 -45.64 -9.43
N LEU A 5 -40.86 -44.50 -9.08
CA LEU A 5 -40.21 -43.18 -9.00
C LEU A 5 -39.45 -43.14 -7.67
N PHE A 6 -38.20 -42.69 -7.67
CA PHE A 6 -37.57 -42.15 -6.46
C PHE A 6 -37.11 -40.72 -6.73
N PHE A 7 -37.96 -39.79 -6.29
CA PHE A 7 -37.60 -38.43 -5.92
C PHE A 7 -36.56 -38.51 -4.79
N ILE A 8 -35.34 -38.01 -5.01
CA ILE A 8 -34.45 -37.60 -3.92
C ILE A 8 -34.23 -36.10 -4.08
N ALA A 9 -35.21 -35.34 -3.60
CA ALA A 9 -35.08 -33.93 -3.29
C ALA A 9 -34.33 -33.81 -1.94
N GLY A 10 -33.03 -34.09 -1.96
CA GLY A 10 -32.13 -33.84 -0.84
C GLY A 10 -31.63 -32.41 -0.89
N LEU A 11 -32.46 -31.46 -0.39
CA LEU A 11 -32.05 -30.08 -0.18
C LEU A 11 -30.95 -30.06 0.90
N LEU A 12 -29.69 -30.12 0.49
CA LEU A 12 -28.55 -29.94 1.38
C LEU A 12 -28.60 -28.50 1.92
N TRP A 13 -29.05 -28.38 3.17
CA TRP A 13 -28.83 -27.21 4.01
C TRP A 13 -27.32 -27.09 4.26
N LEU A 14 -26.60 -26.53 3.31
CA LEU A 14 -25.25 -26.02 3.54
C LEU A 14 -25.42 -24.85 4.52
N PRO A 15 -24.93 -24.93 5.76
CA PRO A 15 -24.81 -23.74 6.58
C PRO A 15 -23.99 -22.76 5.78
N ALA A 16 -24.49 -21.53 5.62
CA ALA A 16 -23.73 -20.45 5.01
C ALA A 16 -22.46 -20.29 5.84
N VAL A 17 -21.37 -20.91 5.40
CA VAL A 17 -20.05 -20.75 6.00
C VAL A 17 -19.69 -19.31 5.69
N ALA A 18 -19.96 -18.41 6.65
CA ALA A 18 -19.53 -17.04 6.58
C ALA A 18 -18.00 -17.06 6.50
N TRP A 19 -17.47 -16.91 5.28
CA TRP A 19 -16.04 -16.77 5.09
C TRP A 19 -15.60 -15.56 5.91
N PRO A 20 -14.66 -15.70 6.85
CA PRO A 20 -14.13 -14.57 7.56
C PRO A 20 -13.58 -13.60 6.51
N GLY A 21 -14.25 -12.44 6.40
CA GLY A 21 -13.80 -11.38 5.51
C GLY A 21 -12.35 -11.08 5.86
N SER A 22 -11.45 -11.24 4.89
CA SER A 22 -10.05 -10.89 5.09
C SER A 22 -9.99 -9.41 5.44
N ALA A 23 -9.77 -9.09 6.71
CA ALA A 23 -9.62 -7.72 7.16
C ALA A 23 -8.49 -7.08 6.34
N ALA A 24 -8.78 -5.96 5.67
CA ALA A 24 -7.80 -5.28 4.86
C ALA A 24 -6.62 -4.86 5.75
N ILE A 25 -5.43 -5.39 5.47
CA ILE A 25 -4.22 -4.93 6.15
C ILE A 25 -3.86 -3.58 5.56
N SER A 26 -4.05 -2.51 6.34
CA SER A 26 -3.49 -1.20 6.00
C SER A 26 -1.97 -1.34 5.95
N VAL A 27 -1.30 -1.04 4.83
CA VAL A 27 0.17 -1.10 4.72
C VAL A 27 0.84 0.24 5.05
N TYR A 28 0.05 1.31 5.14
CA TYR A 28 0.55 2.67 5.37
C TYR A 28 0.95 2.88 6.83
N GLY A 29 2.10 3.52 7.02
CA GLY A 29 2.76 3.61 8.31
C GLY A 29 4.27 3.71 8.21
N VAL A 30 4.91 3.87 9.37
CA VAL A 30 6.35 3.72 9.54
C VAL A 30 6.61 2.32 10.08
N TRP A 31 7.55 1.63 9.44
CA TRP A 31 7.92 0.25 9.72
C TRP A 31 9.40 0.20 10.07
N SER A 32 9.72 -0.20 11.30
CA SER A 32 11.08 -0.11 11.83
C SER A 32 11.56 -1.46 12.33
N GLY A 33 12.86 -1.74 12.22
CA GLY A 33 13.46 -2.93 12.79
C GLY A 33 14.93 -3.07 12.43
N THR A 34 15.59 -4.03 13.09
CA THR A 34 16.98 -4.35 12.82
C THR A 34 17.06 -5.45 11.76
N VAL A 35 17.83 -5.20 10.70
CA VAL A 35 18.12 -6.14 9.63
C VAL A 35 19.56 -6.67 9.78
N THR A 36 19.80 -7.90 9.34
CA THR A 36 21.10 -8.55 9.43
C THR A 36 21.69 -8.69 8.05
N GLN A 37 22.98 -8.38 7.92
CA GLN A 37 23.73 -8.63 6.69
C GLN A 37 23.82 -10.13 6.42
N VAL A 38 23.39 -10.56 5.23
CA VAL A 38 23.50 -11.95 4.78
C VAL A 38 24.96 -12.27 4.49
N VAL A 39 25.40 -13.41 5.03
CA VAL A 39 26.81 -13.81 5.11
C VAL A 39 27.43 -13.98 3.72
N ILE A 40 28.56 -13.33 3.52
CA ILE A 40 29.59 -13.78 2.60
C ILE A 40 30.62 -14.54 3.46
N PRO A 41 30.97 -15.81 3.16
CA PRO A 41 31.91 -16.58 3.97
C PRO A 41 33.18 -15.80 4.31
N GLY A 42 33.58 -15.79 5.58
CA GLY A 42 34.79 -15.09 6.06
C GLY A 42 34.62 -13.61 6.42
N ARG A 43 33.40 -13.09 6.56
CA ARG A 43 33.15 -11.72 7.05
C ARG A 43 32.32 -11.66 8.33
N GLU A 44 32.51 -10.59 9.09
CA GLU A 44 31.72 -10.27 10.28
C GLU A 44 30.25 -9.97 9.94
N TYR A 45 29.36 -10.37 10.86
CA TYR A 45 27.94 -10.06 10.79
C TYR A 45 27.72 -8.62 11.22
N ARG A 46 27.11 -7.81 10.35
CA ARG A 46 26.64 -6.47 10.70
C ARG A 46 25.13 -6.45 10.80
N ARG A 47 24.64 -5.61 11.70
CA ARG A 47 23.22 -5.33 11.89
C ARG A 47 22.98 -3.86 11.64
N TYR A 48 21.86 -3.56 11.01
CA TYR A 48 21.48 -2.20 10.66
C TYR A 48 20.06 -1.93 11.13
N ASP A 49 19.84 -0.77 11.72
CA ASP A 49 18.48 -0.31 12.01
C ASP A 49 17.91 0.37 10.76
N VAL A 50 16.71 -0.03 10.38
CA VAL A 50 16.02 0.42 9.17
C VAL A 50 14.63 0.89 9.52
N ALA A 51 14.25 2.04 8.98
CA ALA A 51 12.90 2.57 8.98
C ALA A 51 12.40 2.71 7.53
N VAL A 52 11.21 2.17 7.25
CA VAL A 52 10.52 2.36 5.97
C VAL A 52 9.22 3.11 6.22
N THR A 53 9.07 4.25 5.56
CA THR A 53 7.84 5.03 5.55
C THR A 53 7.02 4.68 4.31
N MET A 54 5.82 4.15 4.54
CA MET A 54 4.83 3.80 3.52
C MET A 54 3.69 4.81 3.57
N ALA A 55 3.63 5.76 2.64
CA ALA A 55 2.54 6.72 2.49
C ALA A 55 1.88 6.59 1.11
N PRO A 56 0.66 7.14 0.91
CA PRO A 56 0.06 7.19 -0.42
C PRO A 56 0.98 7.92 -1.41
N ASN A 57 1.43 7.22 -2.45
CA ASN A 57 2.32 7.74 -3.51
C ASN A 57 3.69 8.27 -3.04
N SER A 58 4.09 7.99 -1.81
CA SER A 58 5.40 8.39 -1.27
C SER A 58 5.94 7.26 -0.40
N TYR A 59 7.14 6.81 -0.74
CA TYR A 59 7.81 5.70 -0.05
C TYR A 59 9.23 6.12 0.21
N ARG A 60 9.69 5.95 1.45
CA ARG A 60 11.02 6.37 1.89
C ARG A 60 11.65 5.29 2.74
N ILE A 61 12.97 5.17 2.64
CA ILE A 61 13.78 4.31 3.50
C ILE A 61 14.88 5.12 4.17
N ASP A 62 15.09 4.86 5.45
CA ASP A 62 16.16 5.42 6.24
C ASP A 62 16.89 4.23 6.91
N TYR A 63 18.22 4.16 6.71
CA TYR A 63 19.10 3.20 7.36
C TYR A 63 19.76 3.92 8.54
N ASP A 64 19.01 4.11 9.63
CA ASP A 64 19.37 4.98 10.77
C ASP A 64 20.79 4.73 11.30
N SER A 65 21.20 3.45 11.41
CA SER A 65 22.54 3.08 11.91
C SER A 65 23.70 3.42 10.96
N LEU A 66 23.39 3.78 9.70
CA LEU A 66 24.35 4.12 8.65
C LEU A 66 24.25 5.60 8.23
N ASP A 67 23.33 6.37 8.81
CA ASP A 67 23.07 7.78 8.46
C ASP A 67 22.86 8.00 6.95
N CYS A 68 22.10 7.09 6.31
CA CYS A 68 21.84 7.14 4.88
C CYS A 68 20.39 6.76 4.55
N GLY A 69 19.92 7.16 3.37
CA GLY A 69 18.56 6.86 2.96
C GLY A 69 18.11 7.65 1.74
N GLY A 70 16.81 7.59 1.48
CA GLY A 70 16.17 8.34 0.42
C GLY A 70 14.85 7.71 -0.01
N ASP A 71 14.50 7.93 -1.27
CA ASP A 71 13.19 7.56 -1.79
C ASP A 71 13.18 6.12 -2.30
N LEU A 72 12.01 5.50 -2.27
CA LEU A 72 11.77 4.17 -2.82
C LEU A 72 10.83 4.28 -4.02
N ARG A 73 11.33 3.97 -5.22
CA ARG A 73 10.50 3.92 -6.41
C ARG A 73 9.79 2.57 -6.50
N LEU A 74 8.47 2.57 -6.38
CA LEU A 74 7.65 1.35 -6.48
C LEU A 74 7.80 0.70 -7.87
N LEU A 75 8.20 -0.58 -7.89
CA LEU A 75 8.31 -1.39 -9.11
C LEU A 75 7.16 -2.40 -9.22
N VAL A 76 6.82 -3.08 -8.12
CA VAL A 76 5.77 -4.11 -8.10
C VAL A 76 4.95 -3.98 -6.84
N LYS A 77 3.63 -4.09 -6.98
CA LYS A 77 2.66 -4.24 -5.90
C LYS A 77 1.74 -5.43 -6.21
N GLN A 78 1.82 -6.48 -5.41
CA GLN A 78 1.02 -7.69 -5.57
C GLN A 78 0.52 -8.16 -4.20
N GLY A 79 -0.74 -7.87 -3.89
CA GLY A 79 -1.33 -8.18 -2.58
C GLY A 79 -0.55 -7.53 -1.44
N ARG A 80 0.13 -8.35 -0.64
CA ARG A 80 0.95 -7.94 0.52
C ARG A 80 2.45 -7.82 0.20
N PHE A 81 2.83 -8.02 -1.05
CA PHE A 81 4.20 -7.93 -1.52
C PHE A 81 4.45 -6.62 -2.26
N PHE A 82 5.53 -5.94 -1.90
CA PHE A 82 5.98 -4.68 -2.49
C PHE A 82 7.45 -4.79 -2.84
N ARG A 83 7.81 -4.36 -4.04
CA ARG A 83 9.18 -4.29 -4.52
C ARG A 83 9.48 -2.88 -4.96
N PHE A 84 10.63 -2.37 -4.55
CA PHE A 84 11.08 -1.02 -4.83
C PHE A 84 12.47 -1.02 -5.46
N ARG A 85 12.80 0.05 -6.19
CA ARG A 85 14.16 0.46 -6.48
C ARG A 85 14.53 1.54 -5.46
N ASP A 86 15.67 1.40 -4.81
CA ASP A 86 16.19 2.41 -3.91
C ASP A 86 16.77 3.58 -4.72
N GLU A 87 16.33 4.79 -4.39
CA GLU A 87 16.81 6.07 -4.95
C GLU A 87 17.31 6.94 -3.77
N LEU A 88 18.46 6.53 -3.22
CA LEU A 88 19.08 7.18 -2.08
C LEU A 88 19.54 8.60 -2.45
N ASN A 89 19.28 9.56 -1.58
CA ASN A 89 19.56 10.99 -1.78
C ASN A 89 20.41 11.64 -0.68
N TYR A 90 20.83 10.86 0.34
CA TYR A 90 21.82 11.26 1.35
C TYR A 90 22.60 10.04 1.88
N GLY A 91 23.77 10.29 2.50
CA GLY A 91 24.63 9.24 3.10
C GLY A 91 25.21 8.24 2.10
N LEU A 92 25.50 8.68 0.86
CA LEU A 92 25.93 7.81 -0.25
C LEU A 92 27.34 7.23 -0.06
N GLU A 93 28.13 7.81 0.82
CA GLU A 93 29.45 7.32 1.23
C GLU A 93 29.37 6.05 2.08
N ALA A 94 28.24 5.84 2.77
CA ALA A 94 28.00 4.66 3.62
C ALA A 94 27.17 3.59 2.91
N CYS A 95 26.38 3.97 1.89
CA CYS A 95 25.33 3.13 1.33
C CYS A 95 25.38 3.01 -0.19
N SER A 96 25.00 1.82 -0.69
CA SER A 96 24.90 1.56 -2.12
C SER A 96 23.54 2.02 -2.66
N ASN A 97 23.54 2.88 -3.67
CA ASN A 97 22.33 3.34 -4.35
C ASN A 97 21.89 2.36 -5.46
N GLY A 98 20.62 2.41 -5.84
CA GLY A 98 20.05 1.62 -6.94
C GLY A 98 19.78 0.16 -6.59
N GLY A 99 19.91 -0.23 -5.32
CA GLY A 99 19.51 -1.54 -4.82
C GLY A 99 18.01 -1.80 -4.98
N ARG A 100 17.58 -3.00 -4.57
CA ARG A 100 16.17 -3.41 -4.59
C ARG A 100 15.73 -3.78 -3.18
N THR A 101 14.75 -3.05 -2.67
CA THR A 101 14.06 -3.38 -1.42
C THR A 101 12.79 -4.19 -1.70
N GLU A 102 12.60 -5.28 -0.95
CA GLU A 102 11.38 -6.09 -0.95
C GLU A 102 10.76 -6.12 0.44
N LEU A 103 9.45 -5.84 0.49
CA LEU A 103 8.62 -5.92 1.69
C LEU A 103 7.50 -6.91 1.49
N HIS A 104 7.33 -7.81 2.46
CA HIS A 104 6.18 -8.70 2.50
C HIS A 104 5.45 -8.55 3.84
N PHE A 105 4.23 -8.01 3.78
CA PHE A 105 3.41 -7.76 4.97
C PHE A 105 2.78 -9.06 5.45
N LEU A 106 3.23 -9.56 6.60
CA LEU A 106 2.86 -10.88 7.12
C LEU A 106 1.52 -10.82 7.88
N ALA A 107 1.37 -9.81 8.73
CA ALA A 107 0.20 -9.59 9.59
C ALA A 107 0.03 -8.10 9.90
N SER A 108 -1.03 -7.74 10.64
CA SER A 108 -1.18 -6.38 11.18
C SER A 108 0.05 -6.04 12.04
N GLY A 109 0.86 -5.10 11.55
CA GLY A 109 2.04 -4.62 12.26
C GLY A 109 3.33 -5.42 12.08
N GLN A 110 3.38 -6.45 11.23
CA GLN A 110 4.62 -7.15 10.89
C GLN A 110 4.89 -7.22 9.39
N ALA A 111 6.15 -6.98 9.00
CA ALA A 111 6.63 -7.15 7.62
C ALA A 111 7.99 -7.87 7.62
N SER A 112 8.26 -8.71 6.62
CA SER A 112 9.63 -9.12 6.31
C SER A 112 10.26 -8.11 5.35
N PHE A 113 11.56 -7.88 5.55
CA PHE A 113 12.38 -6.99 4.76
C PHE A 113 13.52 -7.77 4.13
N GLN A 114 13.77 -7.50 2.85
CA GLN A 114 14.95 -7.99 2.15
C GLN A 114 15.51 -6.87 1.28
N TRP A 115 16.83 -6.75 1.24
CA TRP A 115 17.54 -5.82 0.38
C TRP A 115 18.56 -6.55 -0.48
N PHE A 116 18.50 -6.26 -1.78
CA PHE A 116 19.37 -6.82 -2.80
C PHE A 116 20.23 -5.70 -3.40
N ASP A 117 21.49 -6.01 -3.69
CA ASP A 117 22.37 -5.08 -4.40
C ASP A 117 21.93 -4.87 -5.86
N VAL A 118 22.65 -4.00 -6.58
CA VAL A 118 22.38 -3.69 -8.00
C VAL A 118 22.47 -4.91 -8.92
N ASN A 119 23.19 -5.97 -8.50
CA ASN A 119 23.33 -7.22 -9.24
C ASN A 119 22.27 -8.25 -8.85
N GLY A 120 21.36 -7.90 -7.94
CA GLY A 120 20.30 -8.78 -7.45
C GLY A 120 20.74 -9.79 -6.39
N VAL A 121 21.92 -9.60 -5.78
CA VAL A 121 22.40 -10.46 -4.68
C VAL A 121 21.83 -9.96 -3.36
N LEU A 122 21.18 -10.85 -2.61
CA LEU A 122 20.67 -10.55 -1.27
C LEU A 122 21.82 -10.16 -0.33
N LYS A 123 21.77 -8.96 0.26
CA LYS A 123 22.80 -8.51 1.23
C LYS A 123 22.26 -8.27 2.62
N ALA A 124 20.98 -7.98 2.80
CA ALA A 124 20.41 -7.81 4.13
C ALA A 124 18.98 -8.32 4.19
N GLU A 125 18.59 -8.86 5.34
CA GLU A 125 17.22 -9.28 5.60
C GLU A 125 16.84 -9.11 7.07
N GLY A 126 15.54 -9.01 7.33
CA GLY A 126 15.05 -8.88 8.70
C GLY A 126 13.54 -8.82 8.80
N ARG A 127 13.06 -8.47 10.00
CA ARG A 127 11.64 -8.23 10.28
C ARG A 127 11.44 -6.82 10.78
N LEU A 128 10.45 -6.14 10.22
CA LEU A 128 10.04 -4.81 10.62
C LEU A 128 8.72 -4.89 11.40
N LYS A 129 8.61 -4.04 12.42
CA LYS A 129 7.37 -3.81 13.17
C LYS A 129 6.82 -2.44 12.81
N ARG A 130 5.50 -2.30 12.75
CA ARG A 130 4.90 -0.99 12.59
C ARG A 130 5.07 -0.18 13.88
N THR A 131 5.73 0.96 13.77
CA THR A 131 5.96 1.90 14.88
C THR A 131 5.00 3.07 14.85
N ARG A 132 4.49 3.45 13.66
CA ARG A 132 3.48 4.49 13.49
C ARG A 132 2.50 4.11 12.40
N GLN A 133 1.21 4.31 12.63
CA GLN A 133 0.20 4.22 11.58
C GLN A 133 0.02 5.60 10.96
N LEU A 134 0.17 5.69 9.64
CA LEU A 134 -0.27 6.87 8.91
C LEU A 134 -1.75 6.66 8.62
N MET A 135 -2.59 7.54 9.15
CA MET A 135 -4.00 7.53 8.76
C MET A 135 -4.04 7.81 7.26
N ALA A 136 -4.56 6.85 6.48
CA ALA A 136 -5.01 7.19 5.15
C ALA A 136 -6.01 8.33 5.35
N PHE A 137 -5.76 9.47 4.71
CA PHE A 137 -6.76 10.53 4.63
C PHE A 137 -7.95 9.88 3.92
N VAL A 138 -8.90 9.38 4.71
CA VAL A 138 -10.21 9.03 4.20
C VAL A 138 -10.80 10.39 3.89
N MET A 139 -10.67 10.83 2.64
CA MET A 139 -11.48 11.95 2.18
C MET A 139 -12.91 11.54 2.49
N PRO A 140 -13.65 12.30 3.32
CA PRO A 140 -15.07 12.04 3.47
C PRO A 140 -15.61 12.06 2.06
N THR A 141 -16.19 10.94 1.62
CA THR A 141 -16.98 10.92 0.40
C THR A 141 -18.02 12.00 0.59
N VAL A 142 -17.79 13.18 -0.01
CA VAL A 142 -18.79 14.22 -0.08
C VAL A 142 -19.90 13.57 -0.88
N MET A 143 -20.94 13.10 -0.18
CA MET A 143 -22.19 12.77 -0.82
C MET A 143 -22.61 14.05 -1.52
N ALA A 144 -22.42 14.10 -2.83
CA ALA A 144 -22.98 15.13 -3.66
C ALA A 144 -24.48 15.05 -3.46
N SER A 145 -24.98 15.89 -2.54
CA SER A 145 -26.41 16.13 -2.39
C SER A 145 -26.84 16.76 -3.71
N VAL A 146 -27.40 15.93 -4.57
CA VAL A 146 -28.04 16.35 -5.82
C VAL A 146 -29.12 17.35 -5.43
N MET A 147 -28.82 18.64 -5.58
CA MET A 147 -29.85 19.66 -5.50
C MET A 147 -30.73 19.53 -6.75
N PRO A 148 -32.06 19.51 -6.62
CA PRO A 148 -32.94 19.53 -7.77
C PRO A 148 -32.79 20.87 -8.51
N ILE A 149 -32.56 20.78 -9.82
CA ILE A 149 -32.54 21.90 -10.75
C ILE A 149 -33.91 22.58 -10.69
N GLY A 150 -33.96 23.78 -10.10
CA GLY A 150 -35.11 24.65 -10.16
C GLY A 150 -35.42 25.02 -11.61
N GLN A 151 -36.66 24.81 -12.02
CA GLN A 151 -37.15 25.21 -13.33
C GLN A 151 -37.10 26.74 -13.44
N VAL A 152 -36.34 27.25 -14.42
CA VAL A 152 -36.36 28.65 -14.81
C VAL A 152 -37.63 28.88 -15.61
N THR A 153 -38.61 29.54 -15.01
CA THR A 153 -39.79 30.07 -15.71
C THR A 153 -39.37 31.27 -16.55
N ARG A 154 -39.62 31.14 -17.84
CA ARG A 154 -39.47 32.17 -18.87
C ARG A 154 -40.57 33.22 -18.68
N GLU A 155 -40.20 34.43 -18.30
CA GLU A 155 -41.08 35.60 -18.40
C GLU A 155 -40.51 36.57 -19.45
N ASP A 156 -41.32 36.77 -20.49
CA ASP A 156 -41.27 37.86 -21.45
C ASP A 156 -41.36 39.22 -20.75
N VAL A 157 -40.46 40.16 -21.05
CA VAL A 157 -40.73 41.61 -20.96
C VAL A 157 -39.93 42.37 -22.03
N THR A 158 -40.60 42.60 -23.16
CA THR A 158 -40.75 43.89 -23.89
C THR A 158 -39.56 44.85 -24.02
N GLU A 159 -39.05 44.91 -25.26
CA GLU A 159 -39.05 46.10 -26.14
C GLU A 159 -39.08 47.48 -25.47
N ARG A 160 -37.98 48.22 -25.59
CA ARG A 160 -38.03 49.69 -25.64
C ARG A 160 -36.82 50.27 -26.37
N ASP A 161 -37.13 50.92 -27.50
CA ASP A 161 -36.32 51.87 -28.24
C ASP A 161 -35.71 52.96 -27.34
N ALA A 162 -34.46 53.37 -27.64
CA ALA A 162 -34.01 54.74 -27.44
C ALA A 162 -32.75 55.07 -28.27
N LYS A 163 -33.03 55.71 -29.42
CA LYS A 163 -32.26 56.73 -30.15
C LYS A 163 -31.42 57.66 -29.26
N ILE A 164 -30.19 58.00 -29.66
CA ILE A 164 -29.42 59.27 -29.48
C ILE A 164 -28.13 59.10 -30.34
N SER A 165 -28.11 59.69 -31.54
CA SER A 165 -27.33 60.89 -31.95
C SER A 165 -25.88 60.63 -32.30
#